data_AF-A0A183GY35-F1
#
_entry.id   AF-A0A183GY35-F1
#
_cell.length_a   1.000
_cell.length_b   1.000
_cell.length_c   1.000
_cell.angle_alpha   90.00
_cell.angle_beta   90.00
_cell.angle_gamma   90.00
#
_symmetry.space_group_name_H-M   'P 1'
#
loop_
_entity.id
_entity.type
_entity.pdbx_description
1 polymer ?
#
loop_
_entity_poly.entity_id
_entity_poly.type
_entity_poly.pdbx_seq_one_letter_code
_entity_poly.pdbx_strand_id
1 'polypeptide(L)'
;MESNELDEIMKWEANIQPPTIDELRTYTKNECPTGRMRIANFKKMFGSYFPPCLDDEYVLRLFTAFANGKEEMTFKVYFIFQDLMESLALLYLPTPEANAVWTIRMIKGCDVETITEADLLAFVKSVFRLAVFEKSKENKTSDCGFQMIDTTLQNVAIHRSHGTFKALDKHGNGYICKSDFVNFFQVHHFHAILE
;
A
#
# COMPACT_ATOMS: atom_id res chain seq x y z
N MET A 1 1.71 -25.49 9.14
CA MET A 1 0.32 -25.02 9.28
C MET A 1 0.23 -23.65 8.62
N GLU A 2 0.57 -23.58 7.32
CA GLU A 2 0.58 -22.35 6.50
C GLU A 2 -0.39 -22.48 5.31
N SER A 3 -0.88 -23.70 5.01
CA SER A 3 -1.72 -23.96 3.84
C SER A 3 -3.16 -23.46 4.00
N ASN A 4 -3.66 -23.33 5.23
CA ASN A 4 -5.07 -23.01 5.48
C ASN A 4 -5.35 -21.49 5.40
N GLU A 5 -4.35 -20.67 5.69
CA GLU A 5 -4.47 -19.19 5.73
C GLU A 5 -4.38 -18.59 4.32
N LEU A 6 -3.46 -19.09 3.48
CA LEU A 6 -3.40 -18.76 2.05
C LEU A 6 -4.67 -19.19 1.32
N ASP A 7 -5.25 -20.34 1.67
CA ASP A 7 -6.52 -20.80 1.12
C ASP A 7 -7.71 -19.91 1.51
N GLU A 8 -7.71 -19.32 2.71
CA GLU A 8 -8.72 -18.36 3.13
C GLU A 8 -8.57 -17.00 2.44
N ILE A 9 -7.33 -16.51 2.27
CA ILE A 9 -7.05 -15.27 1.53
C ILE A 9 -7.45 -15.44 0.06
N MET A 10 -7.06 -16.54 -0.58
CA MET A 10 -7.44 -16.82 -1.97
C MET A 10 -8.96 -16.98 -2.13
N LYS A 11 -9.65 -17.59 -1.16
CA LYS A 11 -11.12 -17.63 -1.14
C LYS A 11 -11.73 -16.24 -0.94
N TRP A 12 -11.13 -15.40 -0.12
CA TRP A 12 -11.61 -14.04 0.11
C TRP A 12 -11.43 -13.16 -1.14
N GLU A 13 -10.26 -13.20 -1.78
CA GLU A 13 -10.00 -12.56 -3.07
C GLU A 13 -10.97 -13.03 -4.16
N ALA A 14 -11.25 -14.35 -4.23
CA ALA A 14 -12.18 -14.91 -5.20
C ALA A 14 -13.66 -14.53 -4.97
N ASN A 15 -14.03 -14.22 -3.72
CA ASN A 15 -15.41 -13.88 -3.36
C ASN A 15 -15.68 -12.37 -3.36
N ILE A 16 -14.64 -11.54 -3.49
CA ILE A 16 -14.79 -10.10 -3.63
C ILE A 16 -15.07 -9.77 -5.08
N GLN A 17 -16.31 -9.37 -5.36
CA GLN A 17 -16.59 -8.64 -6.59
C GLN A 17 -16.24 -7.16 -6.39
N PRO A 18 -15.35 -6.59 -7.21
CA PRO A 18 -15.10 -5.16 -7.17
C PRO A 18 -16.39 -4.42 -7.60
N PRO A 19 -16.65 -3.24 -7.03
CA PRO A 19 -17.80 -2.44 -7.39
C PRO A 19 -17.69 -1.98 -8.85
N THR A 20 -18.82 -1.95 -9.55
CA THR A 20 -18.92 -1.44 -10.92
C THR A 20 -18.66 0.07 -10.97
N ILE A 21 -18.33 0.59 -12.15
CA ILE A 21 -18.10 2.04 -12.35
C ILE A 21 -19.35 2.86 -11.96
N ASP A 22 -20.54 2.35 -12.26
CA ASP A 22 -21.80 3.03 -11.92
C ASP A 22 -22.08 3.02 -10.42
N GLU A 23 -21.74 1.92 -9.73
CA GLU A 23 -21.76 1.87 -8.27
C GLU A 23 -20.76 2.86 -7.68
N LEU A 24 -19.50 2.87 -8.15
CA LEU A 24 -18.47 3.81 -7.70
C LEU A 24 -18.93 5.26 -7.88
N ARG A 25 -19.54 5.59 -9.04
CA ARG A 25 -20.07 6.93 -9.34
C ARG A 25 -21.23 7.30 -8.42
N THR A 26 -22.14 6.36 -8.17
CA THR A 26 -23.32 6.56 -7.31
C THR A 26 -22.89 6.75 -5.84
N TYR A 27 -22.00 5.90 -5.36
CA TYR A 27 -21.40 6.03 -4.02
C TYR A 27 -20.68 7.35 -3.86
N THR A 28 -19.86 7.76 -4.83
CA THR A 28 -19.15 9.04 -4.73
C THR A 28 -20.12 10.22 -4.67
N LYS A 29 -21.23 10.20 -5.42
CA LYS A 29 -22.26 11.24 -5.33
C LYS A 29 -22.97 11.26 -3.96
N ASN A 30 -23.28 10.09 -3.41
CA ASN A 30 -24.06 9.97 -2.18
C ASN A 30 -23.23 10.20 -0.91
N GLU A 31 -22.08 9.53 -0.82
CA GLU A 31 -21.17 9.54 0.33
C GLU A 31 -20.18 10.70 0.29
N CYS A 32 -20.00 11.32 -0.88
CA CYS A 32 -19.15 12.48 -1.06
C CYS A 32 -19.86 13.59 -1.85
N PRO A 33 -20.86 14.28 -1.28
CA PRO A 33 -21.66 15.29 -1.99
C PRO A 33 -20.83 16.45 -2.55
N THR A 34 -19.68 16.73 -1.94
CA THR A 34 -18.73 17.77 -2.38
C THR A 34 -17.88 17.34 -3.58
N GLY A 35 -17.93 16.05 -3.95
CA GLY A 35 -17.04 15.42 -4.92
C GLY A 35 -15.60 15.23 -4.43
N ARG A 36 -15.28 15.60 -3.18
CA ARG A 36 -13.94 15.57 -2.57
C ARG A 36 -13.80 14.43 -1.55
N MET A 37 -13.34 13.26 -2.01
CA MET A 37 -13.18 12.05 -1.21
C MET A 37 -12.11 12.25 -0.12
N ARG A 38 -12.51 12.15 1.14
CA ARG A 38 -11.59 12.15 2.29
C ARG A 38 -11.36 10.74 2.80
N ILE A 39 -10.30 10.52 3.58
CA ILE A 39 -9.93 9.19 4.09
C ILE A 39 -11.08 8.49 4.85
N ALA A 40 -11.91 9.22 5.60
CA ALA A 40 -13.06 8.64 6.29
C ALA A 40 -14.09 8.03 5.31
N ASN A 41 -14.36 8.74 4.21
CA ASN A 41 -15.28 8.27 3.17
C ASN A 41 -14.65 7.13 2.37
N PHE A 42 -13.34 7.21 2.09
CA PHE A 42 -12.59 6.13 1.46
C PHE A 42 -12.65 4.83 2.28
N LYS A 43 -12.42 4.91 3.59
CA LYS A 43 -12.57 3.77 4.50
C LYS A 43 -14.00 3.23 4.53
N LYS A 44 -15.02 4.11 4.49
CA LYS A 44 -16.42 3.68 4.43
C LYS A 44 -16.75 2.94 3.13
N MET A 45 -16.18 3.39 2.01
CA MET A 45 -16.45 2.85 0.68
C MET A 45 -15.66 1.57 0.38
N PHE A 46 -14.40 1.51 0.79
CA PHE A 46 -13.50 0.41 0.47
C PHE A 46 -13.19 -0.52 1.64
N GLY A 47 -13.60 -0.16 2.86
CA GLY A 47 -13.21 -0.88 4.08
C GLY A 47 -13.68 -2.34 4.13
N SER A 48 -14.80 -2.68 3.48
CA SER A 48 -15.25 -4.08 3.36
C SER A 48 -14.35 -4.92 2.44
N TYR A 49 -13.60 -4.27 1.55
CA TYR A 49 -12.59 -4.90 0.68
C TYR A 49 -11.19 -4.83 1.27
N PHE A 50 -11.03 -4.32 2.49
CA PHE A 50 -9.74 -4.35 3.17
C PHE A 50 -9.68 -5.57 4.08
N PRO A 51 -8.51 -6.23 4.17
CA PRO A 51 -8.27 -7.20 5.21
C PRO A 51 -8.59 -6.57 6.58
N PRO A 52 -9.23 -7.29 7.53
CA PRO A 52 -9.60 -6.73 8.83
C PRO A 52 -8.41 -6.20 9.66
N CYS A 53 -7.19 -6.55 9.26
CA CYS A 53 -5.90 -6.23 9.87
C CYS A 53 -5.16 -5.08 9.19
N LEU A 54 -5.78 -4.38 8.23
CA LEU A 54 -5.11 -3.33 7.46
C LEU A 54 -4.66 -2.17 8.35
N ASP A 55 -3.34 -1.98 8.46
CA ASP A 55 -2.73 -0.95 9.28
C ASP A 55 -3.14 0.45 8.81
N ASP A 56 -3.48 1.34 9.74
CA ASP A 56 -3.97 2.68 9.44
C ASP A 56 -2.96 3.53 8.64
N GLU A 57 -1.66 3.34 8.88
CA GLU A 57 -0.59 3.99 8.12
C GLU A 57 -0.57 3.48 6.67
N TYR A 58 -0.76 2.17 6.48
CA TYR A 58 -0.87 1.59 5.14
C TYR A 58 -2.14 2.06 4.41
N VAL A 59 -3.30 2.14 5.11
CA VAL A 59 -4.53 2.71 4.52
C VAL A 59 -4.34 4.17 4.12
N LEU A 60 -3.63 4.95 4.94
CA LEU A 60 -3.32 6.34 4.61
C LEU A 60 -2.43 6.44 3.37
N ARG A 61 -1.41 5.58 3.24
CA ARG A 61 -0.55 5.49 2.05
C ARG A 61 -1.32 5.10 0.79
N LEU A 62 -2.25 4.15 0.92
CA LEU A 62 -3.14 3.76 -0.17
C LEU A 62 -4.04 4.94 -0.59
N PHE A 63 -4.67 5.59 0.38
CA PHE A 63 -5.52 6.75 0.15
C PHE A 63 -4.77 7.90 -0.54
N THR A 64 -3.54 8.20 -0.12
CA THR A 64 -2.72 9.25 -0.74
C THR A 64 -2.26 8.86 -2.14
N ALA A 65 -1.96 7.58 -2.38
CA ALA A 65 -1.63 7.10 -3.73
C ALA A 65 -2.80 7.27 -4.72
N PHE A 66 -4.03 7.04 -4.28
CA PHE A 66 -5.25 7.30 -5.06
C PHE A 66 -5.50 8.78 -5.34
N ALA A 67 -4.83 9.70 -4.64
CA ALA A 67 -4.87 11.13 -4.94
C ALA A 67 -4.01 11.55 -6.15
N ASN A 68 -3.48 10.56 -6.89
CA ASN A 68 -2.77 10.75 -8.16
C ASN A 68 -1.60 11.75 -8.07
N GLY A 69 -0.81 11.66 -6.99
CA GLY A 69 0.39 12.48 -6.83
C GLY A 69 0.15 13.92 -6.40
N LYS A 70 -1.11 14.33 -6.17
CA LYS A 70 -1.44 15.71 -5.79
C LYS A 70 -1.00 16.01 -4.36
N GLU A 71 -0.03 16.89 -4.22
CA GLU A 71 0.37 17.47 -2.94
C GLU A 71 -0.61 18.62 -2.60
N GLU A 72 -1.50 18.43 -1.62
CA GLU A 72 -2.23 19.57 -1.06
C GLU A 72 -1.43 20.19 0.07
N MET A 73 -0.92 21.40 -0.16
CA MET A 73 -0.16 22.22 0.80
C MET A 73 -0.91 22.58 2.12
N THR A 74 -2.12 22.05 2.36
CA THR A 74 -2.93 22.43 3.52
C THR A 74 -3.77 21.26 4.06
N PHE A 75 -3.17 20.40 4.89
CA PHE A 75 -3.82 19.59 5.95
C PHE A 75 -5.09 18.76 5.63
N LYS A 76 -5.49 18.62 4.37
CA LYS A 76 -6.70 17.90 3.96
C LYS A 76 -6.49 17.21 2.62
N VAL A 77 -5.67 16.16 2.57
CA VAL A 77 -5.61 15.32 1.36
C VAL A 77 -7.02 14.82 1.03
N TYR A 78 -7.51 15.17 -0.16
CA TYR A 78 -8.70 14.60 -0.77
C TYR A 78 -8.43 14.35 -2.25
N PHE A 79 -9.22 13.45 -2.83
CA PHE A 79 -9.18 13.21 -4.27
C PHE A 79 -10.60 13.22 -4.84
N ILE A 80 -10.75 13.52 -6.13
CA ILE A 80 -12.06 13.52 -6.79
C ILE A 80 -12.32 12.19 -7.51
N PHE A 81 -13.56 11.94 -7.95
CA PHE A 81 -13.90 10.72 -8.69
C PHE A 81 -12.97 10.46 -9.88
N GLN A 82 -12.56 11.53 -10.57
CA GLN A 82 -11.61 11.44 -11.68
C GLN A 82 -10.26 10.83 -11.24
N ASP A 83 -9.73 11.28 -10.10
CA ASP A 83 -8.45 10.80 -9.56
C ASP A 83 -8.52 9.32 -9.17
N LEU A 84 -9.66 8.90 -8.61
CA LEU A 84 -9.96 7.49 -8.33
C LEU A 84 -9.93 6.66 -9.61
N MET A 85 -10.63 7.10 -10.65
CA MET A 85 -10.70 6.37 -11.92
C MET A 85 -9.35 6.32 -12.64
N GLU A 86 -8.57 7.40 -12.60
CA GLU A 86 -7.21 7.44 -13.16
C GLU A 86 -6.26 6.49 -12.42
N SER A 87 -6.35 6.45 -11.09
CA SER A 87 -5.52 5.54 -10.26
C SER A 87 -5.92 4.08 -10.46
N LEU A 88 -7.22 3.78 -10.57
CA LEU A 88 -7.70 2.43 -10.92
C LEU A 88 -7.26 2.01 -12.32
N ALA A 89 -7.31 2.93 -13.30
CA ALA A 89 -6.82 2.68 -14.64
C ALA A 89 -5.30 2.41 -14.64
N LEU A 90 -4.53 3.17 -13.86
CA LEU A 90 -3.09 2.96 -13.69
C LEU A 90 -2.77 1.58 -13.11
N LEU A 91 -3.49 1.17 -12.06
CA LEU A 91 -3.37 -0.16 -11.45
C LEU A 91 -3.69 -1.31 -12.41
N TYR A 92 -4.53 -1.07 -13.41
CA TYR A 92 -4.89 -2.07 -14.42
C TYR A 92 -3.86 -2.17 -15.56
N LEU A 93 -2.88 -1.26 -15.64
CA LEU A 93 -1.83 -1.30 -16.66
C LEU A 93 -0.65 -2.16 -16.17
N PRO A 94 -0.37 -3.32 -16.79
CA PRO A 94 0.73 -4.19 -16.39
C PRO A 94 2.08 -3.71 -16.96
N THR A 95 2.37 -2.41 -16.83
CA THR A 95 3.62 -1.82 -17.35
C THR A 95 4.59 -1.54 -16.21
N PRO A 96 5.91 -1.73 -16.42
CA PRO A 96 6.93 -1.36 -15.44
C PRO A 96 6.81 0.10 -14.98
N GLU A 97 6.44 1.00 -15.88
CA GLU A 97 6.25 2.42 -15.62
C GLU A 97 5.06 2.68 -14.70
N ALA A 98 3.92 2.03 -14.95
CA ALA A 98 2.74 2.16 -14.10
C ALA A 98 3.02 1.61 -12.70
N ASN A 99 3.67 0.44 -12.61
CA ASN A 99 4.07 -0.15 -11.33
C ASN A 99 5.03 0.76 -10.57
N ALA A 100 6.03 1.34 -11.24
CA ALA A 100 6.97 2.28 -10.63
C ALA A 100 6.27 3.52 -10.07
N VAL A 101 5.38 4.15 -10.84
CA VAL A 101 4.60 5.31 -10.38
C VAL A 101 3.75 4.93 -9.17
N TRP A 102 3.04 3.81 -9.23
CA TRP A 102 2.20 3.36 -8.12
C TRP A 102 3.01 3.08 -6.86
N THR A 103 4.15 2.39 -6.98
CA THR A 103 5.05 2.10 -5.86
C THR A 103 5.59 3.38 -5.21
N ILE A 104 6.07 4.34 -6.01
CA ILE A 104 6.56 5.64 -5.49
C ILE A 104 5.48 6.33 -4.66
N ARG A 105 4.25 6.35 -5.18
CA ARG A 105 3.11 6.93 -4.48
C ARG A 105 2.75 6.21 -3.19
N MET A 106 2.83 4.88 -3.16
CA MET A 106 2.65 4.12 -1.91
C MET A 106 3.72 4.44 -0.86
N ILE A 107 4.96 4.70 -1.30
CA ILE A 107 6.08 5.00 -0.39
C ILE A 107 6.02 6.45 0.13
N LYS A 108 5.68 7.43 -0.71
CA LYS A 108 5.77 8.87 -0.37
C LYS A 108 4.44 9.59 -0.24
N GLY A 109 3.38 9.03 -0.80
CA GLY A 109 2.07 9.68 -0.93
C GLY A 109 1.96 10.69 -2.07
N CYS A 110 3.05 10.93 -2.82
CA CYS A 110 3.06 11.82 -3.97
C CYS A 110 4.09 11.35 -5.02
N ASP A 111 4.10 12.01 -6.18
CA ASP A 111 5.12 11.78 -7.20
C ASP A 111 6.39 12.54 -6.81
N VAL A 112 7.44 11.79 -6.46
CA VAL A 112 8.76 12.34 -6.17
C VAL A 112 9.81 11.77 -7.11
N GLU A 113 10.92 12.49 -7.28
CA GLU A 113 12.03 12.04 -8.11
C GLU A 113 12.87 10.96 -7.43
N THR A 114 12.97 11.00 -6.10
CA THR A 114 13.85 10.12 -5.31
C THR A 114 13.21 9.62 -4.03
N ILE A 115 13.57 8.38 -3.68
CA ILE A 115 13.19 7.67 -2.45
C ILE A 115 14.44 7.42 -1.62
N THR A 116 14.38 7.76 -0.33
CA THR A 116 15.46 7.47 0.62
C THR A 116 15.25 6.12 1.30
N GLU A 117 16.30 5.58 1.93
CA GLU A 117 16.19 4.34 2.70
C GLU A 117 15.19 4.47 3.86
N ALA A 118 15.11 5.64 4.48
CA ALA A 118 14.15 5.93 5.54
C ALA A 118 12.69 5.88 5.02
N ASP A 119 12.45 6.39 3.81
CA ASP A 119 11.13 6.35 3.17
C ASP A 119 10.71 4.90 2.91
N LEU A 120 11.60 4.09 2.33
CA LEU A 120 11.34 2.68 2.05
C LEU A 120 11.12 1.89 3.35
N LEU A 121 11.91 2.17 4.41
CA LEU A 121 11.75 1.53 5.71
C LEU A 121 10.40 1.81 6.33
N ALA A 122 9.92 3.06 6.26
CA ALA A 122 8.61 3.43 6.78
C ALA A 122 7.49 2.68 6.04
N PHE A 123 7.59 2.57 4.72
CA PHE A 123 6.66 1.76 3.91
C PHE A 123 6.70 0.29 4.32
N VAL A 124 7.87 -0.34 4.36
CA VAL A 124 8.03 -1.75 4.71
C VAL A 124 7.50 -2.03 6.13
N LYS A 125 7.76 -1.15 7.10
CA LYS A 125 7.19 -1.26 8.46
C LYS A 125 5.66 -1.27 8.46
N SER A 126 5.01 -0.42 7.66
CA SER A 126 3.54 -0.43 7.55
C SER A 126 2.99 -1.75 6.98
N VAL A 127 3.72 -2.39 6.06
CA VAL A 127 3.37 -3.71 5.50
C VAL A 127 3.63 -4.84 6.51
N PHE A 128 4.70 -4.81 7.29
CA PHE A 128 4.94 -5.87 8.27
C PHE A 128 3.96 -5.82 9.45
N ARG A 129 3.48 -4.63 9.83
CA ARG A 129 2.39 -4.50 10.81
C ARG A 129 1.12 -5.20 10.34
N LEU A 130 0.79 -5.11 9.05
CA LEU A 130 -0.30 -5.88 8.43
C LEU A 130 -0.14 -7.40 8.69
N ALA A 131 1.04 -7.94 8.39
CA ALA A 131 1.32 -9.38 8.50
C ALA A 131 1.27 -9.93 9.94
N VAL A 132 1.45 -9.10 10.97
CA VAL A 132 1.37 -9.56 12.39
C VAL A 132 -0.05 -9.66 12.88
N PHE A 133 -0.93 -8.73 12.48
CA PHE A 133 -2.33 -8.80 12.85
C PHE A 133 -3.02 -10.02 12.25
N GLU A 134 -2.57 -10.51 11.09
CA GLU A 134 -2.97 -11.80 10.51
C GLU A 134 -2.60 -12.95 11.47
N LYS A 135 -1.33 -13.06 11.87
CA LYS A 135 -0.83 -14.15 12.74
C LYS A 135 -1.38 -14.15 14.17
N SER A 136 -1.71 -12.98 14.72
CA SER A 136 -2.15 -12.86 16.12
C SER A 136 -3.58 -13.36 16.40
N LYS A 137 -4.42 -13.53 15.36
CA LYS A 137 -5.79 -14.02 15.54
C LYS A 137 -5.89 -15.48 15.96
N GLU A 138 -4.81 -16.25 15.85
CA GLU A 138 -4.75 -17.63 16.33
C GLU A 138 -4.44 -17.77 17.83
N ASN A 139 -3.91 -16.74 18.51
CA ASN A 139 -3.47 -16.85 19.90
C ASN A 139 -3.94 -15.69 20.79
N LYS A 140 -5.13 -15.85 21.38
CA LYS A 140 -5.52 -15.05 22.56
C LYS A 140 -4.84 -15.62 23.82
N THR A 141 -3.62 -15.18 24.14
CA THR A 141 -3.13 -15.07 25.53
C THR A 141 -1.77 -14.36 25.66
N SER A 142 -1.72 -13.42 26.61
CA SER A 142 -0.56 -12.85 27.33
C SER A 142 0.16 -11.61 26.75
N ASP A 143 0.22 -10.60 27.62
CA ASP A 143 0.76 -9.24 27.43
C ASP A 143 2.31 -9.17 27.38
N CYS A 144 2.99 -10.28 27.68
CA CYS A 144 4.47 -10.35 27.72
C CYS A 144 5.10 -10.64 26.34
N GLY A 145 4.34 -11.25 25.41
CA GLY A 145 4.83 -11.62 24.08
C GLY A 145 4.85 -10.48 23.06
N PHE A 146 4.01 -9.45 23.25
CA PHE A 146 3.84 -8.38 22.27
C PHE A 146 5.10 -7.52 22.07
N GLN A 147 5.86 -7.24 23.15
CA GLN A 147 7.11 -6.44 23.06
C GLN A 147 8.25 -7.16 22.33
N MET A 148 8.35 -8.49 22.47
CA MET A 148 9.42 -9.29 21.85
C MET A 148 9.14 -9.56 20.36
N ILE A 149 7.86 -9.72 20.01
CA ILE A 149 7.38 -9.84 18.63
C ILE A 149 7.62 -8.52 17.87
N ASP A 150 7.34 -7.37 18.49
CA ASP A 150 7.57 -6.06 17.87
C ASP A 150 9.06 -5.85 17.53
N THR A 151 9.98 -6.18 18.45
CA THR A 151 11.44 -6.04 18.21
C THR A 151 11.93 -6.95 17.08
N THR A 152 11.47 -8.21 17.05
CA THR A 152 11.86 -9.16 16.00
C THR A 152 11.33 -8.73 14.64
N LEU A 153 10.08 -8.27 14.59
CA LEU A 153 9.46 -7.78 13.37
C LEU A 153 10.12 -6.50 12.85
N GLN A 154 10.46 -5.58 13.76
CA GLN A 154 11.22 -4.39 13.41
C GLN A 154 12.55 -4.76 12.75
N ASN A 155 13.26 -5.76 13.28
CA ASN A 155 14.51 -6.25 12.70
C ASN A 155 14.30 -6.88 11.31
N VAL A 156 13.23 -7.66 11.11
CA VAL A 156 12.88 -8.22 9.80
C VAL A 156 12.55 -7.11 8.80
N ALA A 157 11.73 -6.14 9.19
CA ALA A 157 11.38 -4.99 8.36
C ALA A 157 12.61 -4.16 7.99
N ILE A 158 13.52 -3.92 8.94
CA ILE A 158 14.81 -3.24 8.70
C ILE A 158 15.65 -4.04 7.72
N HIS A 159 15.82 -5.34 7.94
CA HIS A 159 16.61 -6.20 7.08
C HIS A 159 16.06 -6.25 5.65
N ARG A 160 14.75 -6.45 5.48
CA ARG A 160 14.10 -6.45 4.15
C ARG A 160 14.21 -5.10 3.48
N SER A 161 13.90 -4.01 4.19
CA SER A 161 14.04 -2.66 3.64
C SER A 161 15.46 -2.38 3.17
N HIS A 162 16.48 -2.75 3.96
CA HIS A 162 17.87 -2.55 3.58
C HIS A 162 18.28 -3.39 2.36
N GLY A 163 17.88 -4.66 2.32
CA GLY A 163 18.11 -5.56 1.19
C GLY A 163 17.49 -5.05 -0.10
N THR A 164 16.20 -4.67 -0.06
CA THR A 164 15.48 -4.09 -1.18
C THR A 164 16.09 -2.76 -1.60
N PHE A 165 16.47 -1.90 -0.65
CA PHE A 165 17.09 -0.61 -0.96
C PHE A 165 18.39 -0.81 -1.74
N LYS A 166 19.26 -1.70 -1.27
CA LYS A 166 20.53 -2.02 -1.93
C LYS A 166 20.35 -2.65 -3.32
N ALA A 167 19.28 -3.43 -3.51
CA ALA A 167 18.97 -4.02 -4.82
C ALA A 167 18.50 -2.96 -5.84
N LEU A 168 17.83 -1.92 -5.37
CA LEU A 168 17.29 -0.84 -6.18
C LEU A 168 18.30 0.31 -6.41
N ASP A 169 19.08 0.72 -5.40
CA ASP A 169 20.14 1.74 -5.52
C ASP A 169 21.40 1.14 -6.17
N LYS A 170 21.29 0.82 -7.45
CA LYS A 170 22.40 0.24 -8.23
C LYS A 170 23.59 1.20 -8.38
N HIS A 171 23.33 2.50 -8.26
CA HIS A 171 24.34 3.55 -8.40
C HIS A 171 25.07 3.85 -7.08
N GLY A 172 24.56 3.36 -5.94
CA GLY A 172 25.13 3.57 -4.62
C GLY A 172 25.15 5.04 -4.19
N ASN A 173 24.18 5.82 -4.67
CA ASN A 173 24.12 7.26 -4.41
C ASN A 173 23.24 7.60 -3.20
N GLY A 174 22.62 6.61 -2.56
CA GLY A 174 21.74 6.77 -1.41
C GLY A 174 20.30 7.14 -1.77
N TYR A 175 19.92 7.06 -3.05
CA TYR A 175 18.59 7.41 -3.55
C TYR A 175 18.11 6.42 -4.62
N ILE A 176 16.86 5.98 -4.49
CA ILE A 176 16.20 5.21 -5.55
C ILE A 176 15.36 6.18 -6.38
N CYS A 177 15.60 6.23 -7.69
CA CYS A 177 14.81 7.03 -8.60
C CYS A 177 13.75 6.18 -9.33
N LYS A 178 12.85 6.84 -10.07
CA LYS A 178 11.84 6.14 -10.86
C LYS A 178 12.44 5.13 -11.85
N SER A 179 13.58 5.44 -12.45
CA SER A 179 14.21 4.54 -13.41
C SER A 179 14.70 3.24 -12.77
N ASP A 180 15.11 3.27 -11.49
CA ASP A 180 15.50 2.09 -10.75
C ASP A 180 14.31 1.13 -10.55
N PHE A 181 13.14 1.68 -10.18
CA PHE A 181 11.90 0.89 -10.09
C PHE A 181 11.45 0.35 -11.44
N VAL A 182 11.53 1.15 -12.51
CA VAL A 182 11.19 0.67 -13.86
C VAL A 182 12.08 -0.49 -14.26
N ASN A 183 13.40 -0.35 -14.08
CA ASN A 183 14.36 -1.42 -14.39
C ASN A 183 14.12 -2.67 -13.53
N PHE A 184 13.71 -2.51 -12.27
CA PHE A 184 13.33 -3.61 -11.41
C PHE A 184 12.08 -4.33 -11.93
N PHE A 185 11.02 -3.60 -12.26
CA PHE A 185 9.76 -4.18 -12.73
C PHE A 185 9.80 -4.72 -14.17
N GLN A 186 10.86 -4.44 -14.93
CA GLN A 186 11.14 -5.13 -16.19
C GLN A 186 11.55 -6.59 -15.98
N VAL A 187 12.18 -6.89 -14.85
CA VAL A 187 12.74 -8.22 -14.55
C VAL A 187 11.90 -8.96 -13.50
N HIS A 188 11.22 -8.22 -12.62
CA HIS A 188 10.49 -8.75 -11.48
C HIS A 188 9.02 -8.32 -11.47
N HIS A 189 8.14 -9.16 -10.92
CA HIS A 189 6.73 -8.82 -10.72
C HIS A 189 6.53 -7.92 -9.49
N PHE A 190 5.35 -7.28 -9.38
CA PHE A 190 5.05 -6.25 -8.36
C PHE A 190 5.35 -6.68 -6.91
N HIS A 191 5.10 -7.95 -6.57
CA HIS A 191 5.29 -8.49 -5.21
C HIS A 191 6.75 -8.59 -4.76
N ALA A 192 7.72 -8.55 -5.69
CA ALA A 192 9.13 -8.77 -5.40
C ALA A 192 9.80 -7.65 -4.58
N ILE A 193 9.14 -6.51 -4.36
CA ILE A 193 9.66 -5.43 -3.50
C ILE A 193 9.76 -5.87 -2.03
N LEU A 194 8.89 -6.80 -1.62
CA LEU A 194 8.71 -7.21 -0.23
C LEU A 194 9.25 -8.61 0.09
N GLU A 195 9.71 -9.34 -0.93
CA GLU A 195 10.34 -10.67 -0.84
C GLU A 195 11.81 -10.55 -0.42
#